data_AF-A0A935U079-F1
#
_entry.id   AF-A0A935U079-F1
#
_cell.length_a   1.000
_cell.length_b   1.000
_cell.length_c   1.000
_cell.angle_alpha   90.00
_cell.angle_beta   90.00
_cell.angle_gamma   90.00
#
_symmetry.space_group_name_H-M   'P 1'
#
loop_
_entity.id
_entity.type
_entity.pdbx_description
1 polymer ?
#
loop_
_entity_poly.entity_id
_entity_poly.type
_entity_poly.pdbx_seq_one_letter_code
_entity_poly.pdbx_strand_id
1 'polypeptide(L)'
;MSNEPFASLSWNDVRRLAEEVRVKVHLAGMDLKDRWKDLEPELHDFEEKVRAAGEKAEATLSAQAEAIGAGVCKFAQELRDSLQKK
;
A
#
# COMPACT_ATOMS: atom_id res chain seq x y z
N MET A 1 -5.40 17.07 -18.57
CA MET A 1 -4.54 15.89 -18.34
C MET A 1 -4.44 15.69 -16.84
N SER A 2 -5.41 15.01 -16.23
CA SER A 2 -5.32 14.57 -14.84
C SER A 2 -5.21 13.06 -14.89
N ASN A 3 -3.98 12.57 -14.85
CA ASN A 3 -3.72 11.14 -14.71
C ASN A 3 -3.97 10.82 -13.24
N GLU A 4 -5.14 10.30 -12.90
CA GLU A 4 -5.44 9.71 -11.60
C GLU A 4 -5.15 8.21 -11.71
N PRO A 5 -3.93 7.73 -11.41
CA PRO A 5 -3.57 6.32 -11.63
C PRO A 5 -4.20 5.35 -10.60
N PHE A 6 -5.10 5.82 -9.74
CA PHE A 6 -5.49 5.10 -8.52
C PHE A 6 -6.94 4.60 -8.51
N ALA A 7 -7.76 4.97 -9.50
CA ALA A 7 -9.18 4.61 -9.55
C ALA A 7 -9.46 3.13 -9.90
N SER A 8 -8.43 2.30 -10.15
CA SER A 8 -8.60 0.90 -10.58
C SER A 8 -7.47 -0.04 -10.16
N LEU A 9 -6.76 0.22 -9.06
CA LEU A 9 -5.71 -0.69 -8.60
C LEU A 9 -6.33 -1.96 -8.02
N SER A 10 -5.98 -3.11 -8.59
CA SER A 10 -6.40 -4.39 -8.03
C SER A 10 -5.64 -4.68 -6.74
N TRP A 11 -6.16 -5.58 -5.91
CA TRP A 11 -5.47 -6.04 -4.70
C TRP A 11 -4.05 -6.57 -4.99
N ASN A 12 -3.84 -7.21 -6.15
CA ASN A 12 -2.51 -7.65 -6.56
C ASN A 12 -1.56 -6.50 -6.84
N ASP A 13 -2.06 -5.37 -7.36
CA ASP A 13 -1.24 -4.20 -7.62
C ASP A 13 -0.85 -3.50 -6.31
N VAL A 14 -1.77 -3.42 -5.35
CA VAL A 14 -1.49 -2.90 -3.99
C VAL A 14 -0.38 -3.73 -3.33
N ARG A 15 -0.48 -5.06 -3.41
CA ARG A 15 0.54 -5.97 -2.87
C ARG A 15 1.91 -5.75 -3.51
N ARG A 16 1.97 -5.67 -4.84
CA ARG A 16 3.24 -5.38 -5.56
C ARG A 16 3.83 -4.04 -5.14
N LEU A 17 3.00 -3.01 -5.04
CA LEU A 17 3.43 -1.69 -4.64
C LEU A 17 3.99 -1.70 -3.21
N ALA A 18 3.36 -2.44 -2.30
CA ALA A 18 3.85 -2.61 -0.94
C ALA A 18 5.22 -3.31 -0.88
N GLU A 19 5.45 -4.33 -1.70
CA GLU A 19 6.77 -4.99 -1.78
C GLU A 19 7.85 -4.01 -2.25
N GLU A 20 7.57 -3.20 -3.26
CA GLU A 20 8.49 -2.16 -3.71
C GLU A 20 8.76 -1.11 -2.62
N VAL A 21 7.71 -0.69 -1.92
CA VAL A 21 7.81 0.26 -0.81
C VAL A 21 8.69 -0.30 0.29
N ARG A 22 8.52 -1.57 0.66
CA ARG A 22 9.33 -2.24 1.69
C ARG A 22 10.82 -2.21 1.36
N VAL A 23 11.17 -2.40 0.09
CA VAL A 23 12.57 -2.31 -0.35
C VAL A 23 13.08 -0.87 -0.31
N LYS A 24 12.28 0.09 -0.79
CA LYS A 24 12.69 1.50 -0.91
C LYS A 24 12.70 2.24 0.42
N VAL A 25 11.82 1.89 1.37
CA VAL A 25 11.75 2.55 2.67
C VAL A 25 13.01 2.31 3.49
N HIS A 26 13.73 1.22 3.26
CA HIS A 26 15.04 0.97 3.87
C HIS A 26 16.08 2.05 3.50
N LEU A 27 15.94 2.67 2.33
CA LEU A 27 16.77 3.76 1.85
C LEU A 27 16.26 5.15 2.30
N ALA A 28 15.06 5.20 2.87
CA ALA A 28 14.43 6.43 3.34
C ALA A 28 14.91 6.85 4.75
N GLY A 29 14.53 8.06 5.15
CA GLY A 29 14.76 8.60 6.49
C GLY A 29 13.95 7.87 7.57
N MET A 30 14.29 8.11 8.85
CA MET A 30 13.64 7.46 10.00
C MET A 30 12.13 7.69 10.06
N ASP A 31 11.65 8.91 9.74
CA ASP A 31 10.22 9.26 9.76
C ASP A 31 9.37 8.34 8.86
N LEU A 32 9.79 8.16 7.61
CA LEU A 32 9.11 7.29 6.66
C LEU A 32 9.20 5.81 7.09
N LYS A 33 10.33 5.40 7.68
CA LYS A 33 10.46 4.04 8.23
C LYS A 33 9.49 3.79 9.37
N ASP A 34 9.31 4.72 10.29
CA ASP A 34 8.36 4.54 11.39
C ASP A 34 6.92 4.53 10.88
N ARG A 35 6.54 5.44 9.97
CA ARG A 35 5.22 5.40 9.32
C ARG A 35 4.95 4.08 8.57
N TRP A 36 5.97 3.49 7.95
CA TRP A 36 5.83 2.18 7.31
C TRP A 36 5.64 1.06 8.32
N LYS A 37 6.30 1.10 9.49
CA LYS A 37 6.11 0.07 10.54
C LYS A 37 4.68 0.05 11.10
N ASP A 38 3.97 1.17 11.05
CA ASP A 38 2.55 1.22 11.45
C ASP A 38 1.64 0.67 10.35
N LEU A 39 1.96 0.92 9.08
CA LEU A 39 1.14 0.52 7.93
C LEU A 39 1.35 -0.93 7.47
N GLU A 40 2.59 -1.45 7.54
CA GLU A 40 2.96 -2.83 7.17
C GLU A 40 2.11 -3.90 7.90
N PRO A 41 1.90 -3.84 9.23
CA PRO A 41 1.08 -4.83 9.92
C PRO A 41 -0.39 -4.78 9.48
N GLU A 42 -0.99 -3.59 9.29
CA GLU A 42 -2.38 -3.48 8.80
C GLU A 42 -2.56 -4.09 7.41
N LEU A 43 -1.59 -3.85 6.52
CA LEU A 43 -1.56 -4.46 5.20
C LEU A 43 -1.47 -5.99 5.28
N HIS A 44 -0.60 -6.51 6.15
CA HIS A 44 -0.42 -7.94 6.33
C HIS A 44 -1.69 -8.62 6.87
N ASP A 45 -2.31 -8.01 7.89
CA ASP A 45 -3.58 -8.45 8.48
C ASP A 45 -4.68 -8.53 7.42
N PHE A 46 -4.71 -7.56 6.52
CA PHE A 46 -5.67 -7.55 5.42
C PHE A 46 -5.35 -8.60 4.35
N GLU A 47 -4.08 -8.81 4.01
CA GLU A 47 -3.69 -9.89 3.09
C GLU A 47 -4.11 -11.26 3.63
N GLU A 48 -3.93 -11.51 4.92
CA GLU A 48 -4.37 -12.74 5.58
C GLU A 48 -5.90 -12.88 5.52
N LYS A 49 -6.65 -11.80 5.75
CA LYS A 49 -8.12 -11.79 5.63
C LYS A 49 -8.58 -12.09 4.20
N VAL A 50 -7.97 -11.46 3.20
CA VAL A 50 -8.27 -11.72 1.78
C VAL A 50 -7.94 -13.17 1.42
N ARG A 51 -6.79 -13.69 1.88
CA ARG A 51 -6.38 -15.08 1.64
C ARG A 51 -7.32 -16.09 2.30
N ALA A 52 -7.73 -15.84 3.55
CA ALA A 52 -8.62 -16.70 4.30
C ALA A 52 -10.06 -16.70 3.75
N ALA A 53 -10.51 -15.55 3.24
CA ALA A 53 -11.88 -15.37 2.77
C ALA A 53 -12.06 -15.77 1.29
N GLY A 54 -10.98 -15.82 0.50
CA GLY A 54 -10.98 -16.21 -0.91
C GLY A 54 -11.79 -15.26 -1.81
N GLU A 55 -12.02 -15.65 -3.06
CA GLU A 55 -12.72 -14.83 -4.08
C GLU A 55 -14.16 -14.42 -3.68
N LYS A 56 -14.77 -15.06 -2.68
CA LYS A 56 -16.16 -14.81 -2.29
C LYS A 56 -16.37 -13.65 -1.31
N ALA A 57 -15.31 -13.09 -0.72
CA ALA A 57 -15.42 -12.00 0.25
C ALA A 57 -15.11 -10.61 -0.32
N GLU A 58 -15.01 -10.52 -1.65
CA GLU A 58 -14.64 -9.30 -2.38
C GLU A 58 -15.51 -8.09 -2.00
N ALA A 59 -16.81 -8.28 -1.79
CA ALA A 59 -17.73 -7.19 -1.42
C ALA A 59 -17.57 -6.70 0.03
N THR A 60 -17.18 -7.56 0.98
CA THR A 60 -16.98 -7.17 2.38
C THR A 60 -15.59 -6.55 2.59
N LEU A 61 -14.61 -7.02 1.81
CA LEU A 61 -13.23 -6.58 1.90
C LEU A 61 -12.92 -5.40 0.97
N SER A 62 -13.79 -5.04 0.01
CA SER A 62 -13.51 -3.96 -0.94
C SER A 62 -13.27 -2.61 -0.27
N ALA A 63 -14.11 -2.22 0.70
CA ALA A 63 -13.93 -0.95 1.41
C ALA A 63 -12.62 -0.91 2.22
N GLN A 64 -12.22 -2.05 2.79
CA GLN A 64 -10.95 -2.17 3.51
C GLN A 64 -9.76 -2.22 2.54
N ALA A 65 -9.92 -2.85 1.38
CA ALA A 65 -8.94 -2.87 0.29
C ALA A 65 -8.69 -1.46 -0.25
N GLU A 66 -9.75 -0.66 -0.44
CA GLU A 66 -9.65 0.71 -0.91
C GLU A 66 -8.92 1.60 0.11
N ALA A 67 -9.27 1.49 1.40
CA ALA A 67 -8.63 2.27 2.45
C ALA A 67 -7.12 1.95 2.56
N ILE A 68 -6.78 0.66 2.61
CA ILE A 68 -5.39 0.20 2.71
C ILE A 68 -4.63 0.51 1.42
N GLY A 69 -5.24 0.27 0.26
CA GLY A 69 -4.68 0.58 -1.06
C GLY A 69 -4.36 2.07 -1.21
N ALA A 70 -5.27 2.95 -0.79
CA ALA A 70 -5.05 4.39 -0.77
C ALA A 70 -3.90 4.79 0.18
N GLY A 71 -3.83 4.17 1.36
CA GLY A 71 -2.74 4.37 2.31
C GLY A 71 -1.37 4.01 1.73
N VAL A 72 -1.25 2.81 1.14
CA VAL A 72 -0.01 2.34 0.49
C VAL A 72 0.36 3.23 -0.70
N CYS A 73 -0.61 3.64 -1.53
CA CYS A 73 -0.35 4.51 -2.67
C CYS A 73 0.17 5.88 -2.25
N LYS A 74 -0.47 6.50 -1.25
CA LYS A 74 -0.04 7.80 -0.72
C LYS A 74 1.36 7.70 -0.13
N PHE A 75 1.63 6.65 0.66
CA PHE A 75 2.97 6.42 1.21
C PHE A 75 4.02 6.20 0.11
N ALA A 76 3.69 5.42 -0.92
CA ALA A 76 4.58 5.19 -2.05
C ALA A 76 4.92 6.48 -2.82
N GLN A 77 3.96 7.40 -2.94
CA GLN A 77 4.21 8.73 -3.51
C GLN A 77 5.14 9.56 -2.61
N GLU A 78 4.84 9.66 -1.31
CA GLU A 78 5.67 10.40 -0.35
C GLU A 78 7.11 9.86 -0.30
N LEU A 79 7.26 8.54 -0.33
CA LEU A 79 8.56 7.87 -0.38
C LEU A 79 9.31 8.21 -1.66
N ARG A 80 8.64 8.17 -2.82
CA ARG A 80 9.24 8.55 -4.10
C ARG A 80 9.72 9.99 -4.09
N ASP A 81 8.89 10.93 -3.64
CA ASP A 81 9.23 12.35 -3.58
C ASP A 81 10.41 12.60 -2.63
N SER A 82 10.47 11.89 -1.50
CA SER A 82 11.60 11.98 -0.57
C SER A 82 12.90 11.45 -1.14
N LEU A 83 12.85 10.44 -2.03
CA LEU A 83 14.04 9.87 -2.66
C LEU A 83 14.53 10.72 -3.84
N GLN A 84 13.64 11.41 -4.55
CA GLN A 84 14.01 12.32 -5.66
C GLN A 84 14.60 13.66 -5.21
N LYS A 85 14.34 14.07 -3.96
CA LYS A 85 14.89 15.30 -3.36
C LYS A 85 16.28 15.14 -2.72
N LYS A 86 16.86 13.94 -2.76
CA LYS A 86 18.22 13.64 -2.30
C LYS A 86 19.22 13.72 -3.45
#